data_AF-A0ABD1UEF3-F1
#
_entry.id   AF-A0ABD1UEF3-F1
#
_cell.length_a   1.000
_cell.length_b   1.000
_cell.length_c   1.000
_cell.angle_alpha   90.00
_cell.angle_beta   90.00
_cell.angle_gamma   90.00
#
_symmetry.space_group_name_H-M   'P 1'
#
loop_
_entity.id
_entity.type
_entity.pdbx_description
1 polymer ?
#
loop_
_entity_poly.entity_id
_entity_poly.type
_entity_poly.pdbx_seq_one_letter_code
_entity_poly.pdbx_strand_id
1 'polypeptide(L)'
;MQIADLKPENMSNFFIFFCFIILVLGNLAHVSSEDELGIYELKKGDFSIKVTNFGARIVSVILPDKNGKLADVVLGYDTVKEYMNDTRHFGAIVGRVANRISGAQFTLNGTLYKLDANGGSGAYTIHGGKNGFSQVIWKVKKHETNGPSPFITLSYHSADGEEGFPGAVLASITYTLSEPYKLSVTMKAKALNKTTPVNLAQHSYWNLGGHDSGDILSDELQMFASHITAVDKKLIPTGEIVSVKETPYDFLLPQVIKTPIKELPNGSKGYDINYVINGYESKKMKPVAVVYNKKSGRVMKLSSNAPGVQLYTGNNINNVKGKGGYIYQAYAALCLETQGFPDSVNRPNFPSQIVTPGKTYEHYMLHTFSTKKD
;
A
#
# COMPACT_ATOMS: atom_id res chain seq x y z
N MET A 1 55.93 63.21 -19.42
CA MET A 1 54.82 63.51 -20.36
C MET A 1 53.54 63.47 -19.54
N GLN A 2 52.99 64.66 -19.26
CA GLN A 2 51.69 65.00 -18.61
C GLN A 2 51.31 64.31 -17.29
N ILE A 3 51.51 64.95 -16.12
CA ILE A 3 50.59 65.89 -15.39
C ILE A 3 49.31 65.14 -14.95
N ALA A 4 49.30 64.54 -13.75
CA ALA A 4 48.99 65.11 -12.43
C ALA A 4 47.48 65.29 -12.16
N ASP A 5 47.04 64.65 -11.07
CA ASP A 5 45.74 64.73 -10.41
C ASP A 5 45.24 66.17 -10.18
N LEU A 6 43.91 66.35 -10.24
CA LEU A 6 43.11 67.25 -9.40
C LEU A 6 41.60 66.97 -9.61
N LYS A 7 40.93 66.49 -8.55
CA LYS A 7 39.49 66.69 -8.26
C LYS A 7 39.25 68.19 -7.91
N PRO A 8 38.02 68.77 -7.82
CA PRO A 8 36.78 68.14 -7.34
C PRO A 8 35.40 68.68 -7.86
N GLU A 9 34.34 68.00 -7.39
CA GLU A 9 33.04 68.53 -6.91
C GLU A 9 31.94 69.12 -7.83
N ASN A 10 30.74 68.51 -7.64
CA ASN A 10 29.41 69.11 -7.45
C ASN A 10 28.75 69.90 -8.61
N MET A 11 27.44 69.90 -8.82
CA MET A 11 26.26 69.10 -8.46
C MET A 11 25.09 69.86 -9.15
N SER A 12 23.97 69.17 -9.41
CA SER A 12 22.63 69.74 -9.62
C SER A 12 22.19 70.16 -11.05
N ASN A 13 21.24 69.35 -11.53
CA ASN A 13 19.86 69.70 -11.90
C ASN A 13 19.43 69.81 -13.38
N PHE A 14 18.42 68.97 -13.63
CA PHE A 14 17.23 69.19 -14.46
C PHE A 14 17.38 69.11 -15.98
N PHE A 15 16.88 68.00 -16.56
CA PHE A 15 15.83 68.12 -17.55
C PHE A 15 14.83 66.95 -17.45
N ILE A 16 13.57 67.36 -17.42
CA ILE A 16 12.33 66.59 -17.30
C ILE A 16 12.12 65.74 -18.56
N PHE A 17 11.72 64.47 -18.42
CA PHE A 17 10.90 63.83 -19.43
C PHE A 17 9.80 62.94 -18.82
N PHE A 18 8.70 62.92 -19.55
CA PHE A 18 7.32 62.68 -19.16
C PHE A 18 6.96 61.26 -18.70
N CYS A 19 5.94 61.23 -17.86
CA CYS A 19 5.09 60.11 -17.41
C CYS A 19 4.72 59.08 -18.48
N PHE A 20 4.71 57.80 -18.11
CA PHE A 20 3.52 56.92 -18.20
C PHE A 20 3.63 55.77 -17.17
N ILE A 21 2.63 55.70 -16.29
CA ILE A 21 2.41 54.62 -15.33
C ILE A 21 1.72 53.47 -16.06
N ILE A 22 2.27 52.25 -15.97
CA ILE A 22 1.48 51.02 -15.96
C ILE A 22 2.04 50.09 -14.87
N LEU A 23 1.27 49.91 -13.81
CA LEU A 23 1.39 48.78 -12.89
C LEU A 23 1.24 47.48 -13.69
N VAL A 24 2.25 46.63 -13.68
CA VAL A 24 2.07 45.20 -14.01
C VAL A 24 2.40 44.39 -12.77
N LEU A 25 1.37 44.16 -11.96
CA LEU A 25 1.24 42.95 -11.17
C LEU A 25 1.09 41.79 -12.16
N GLY A 26 2.11 40.96 -12.28
CA GLY A 26 2.14 39.86 -13.23
C GLY A 26 2.98 38.70 -12.71
N ASN A 27 2.31 37.80 -11.99
CA ASN A 27 2.64 36.38 -11.85
C ASN A 27 4.13 36.05 -11.69
N LEU A 28 4.65 36.21 -10.47
CA LEU A 28 5.61 35.26 -9.97
C LEU A 28 4.91 33.89 -10.00
N ALA A 29 5.34 33.08 -10.97
CA ALA A 29 4.97 31.69 -11.08
C ALA A 29 4.98 31.07 -9.68
N HIS A 30 3.82 30.53 -9.28
CA HIS A 30 3.81 29.48 -8.27
C HIS A 30 4.66 28.35 -8.85
N VAL A 31 5.95 28.37 -8.51
CA VAL A 31 6.74 27.15 -8.41
C VAL A 31 5.95 26.30 -7.43
N SER A 32 5.24 25.31 -7.96
CA SER A 32 4.57 24.31 -7.14
C SER A 32 5.63 23.76 -6.20
N SER A 33 5.42 23.89 -4.90
CA SER A 33 6.17 23.13 -3.90
C SER A 33 6.25 21.70 -4.42
N GLU A 34 7.45 21.23 -4.76
CA GLU A 34 7.69 19.79 -4.89
C GLU A 34 7.06 19.18 -3.63
N ASP A 35 6.16 18.21 -3.80
CA ASP A 35 5.42 17.65 -2.67
C ASP A 35 6.46 17.10 -1.68
N GLU A 36 6.70 17.83 -0.59
CA GLU A 36 7.85 17.58 0.29
C GLU A 36 7.74 16.16 0.84
N LEU A 37 8.81 15.38 0.63
CA LEU A 37 8.87 14.00 1.06
C LEU A 37 8.88 13.95 2.59
N GLY A 38 7.93 13.23 3.19
CA GLY A 38 7.71 13.29 4.63
C GLY A 38 7.17 12.01 5.25
N ILE A 39 7.21 11.99 6.59
CA ILE A 39 6.53 11.02 7.45
C ILE A 39 5.54 11.80 8.32
N TYR A 40 4.29 11.38 8.29
CA TYR A 40 3.15 12.03 8.93
C TYR A 40 2.60 11.10 10.01
N GLU A 41 2.47 11.61 11.24
CA GLU A 41 1.88 10.86 12.34
C GLU A 41 0.38 11.15 12.47
N LEU A 42 -0.39 10.10 12.77
CA LEU A 42 -1.72 10.19 13.34
C LEU A 42 -1.69 9.50 14.70
N LYS A 43 -2.25 10.13 15.73
CA LYS A 43 -2.24 9.59 17.10
C LYS A 43 -3.58 9.80 17.77
N LYS A 44 -4.02 8.79 18.51
CA LYS A 44 -5.21 8.84 19.35
C LYS A 44 -4.97 8.05 20.64
N GLY A 45 -4.75 8.76 21.74
CA GLY A 45 -4.36 8.14 23.01
C GLY A 45 -3.03 7.39 22.88
N ASP A 46 -3.06 6.10 23.17
CA ASP A 46 -1.93 5.17 23.09
C ASP A 46 -1.89 4.37 21.76
N PHE A 47 -2.73 4.75 20.79
CA PHE A 47 -2.71 4.27 19.42
C PHE A 47 -2.08 5.30 18.48
N SER A 48 -1.05 4.94 17.72
CA SER A 48 -0.56 5.82 16.65
C SER A 48 -0.13 5.07 15.41
N ILE A 49 -0.17 5.78 14.28
CA ILE A 49 0.42 5.32 13.03
C ILE A 49 1.31 6.39 12.43
N LYS A 50 2.32 5.97 11.68
CA LYS A 50 3.10 6.86 10.81
C LYS A 50 2.89 6.45 9.37
N VAL A 51 2.67 7.43 8.50
CA VAL A 51 2.47 7.25 7.05
C VAL A 51 3.50 8.10 6.31
N THR A 52 4.14 7.57 5.27
CA THR A 52 4.95 8.41 4.36
C THR A 52 4.20 8.64 3.05
N ASN A 53 4.41 9.80 2.44
CA ASN A 53 3.90 10.09 1.11
C ASN A 53 4.66 9.38 -0.01
N PHE A 54 5.79 8.74 0.26
CA PHE A 54 6.39 7.80 -0.69
C PHE A 54 5.62 6.48 -0.71
N GLY A 55 4.97 6.16 -1.82
CA GLY A 55 4.14 4.95 -1.96
C GLY A 55 2.90 4.90 -1.06
N ALA A 56 2.50 6.04 -0.47
CA ALA A 56 1.45 6.14 0.54
C ALA A 56 1.59 5.08 1.65
N ARG A 57 2.81 4.80 2.11
CA ARG A 57 3.13 3.64 2.96
C ARG A 57 2.74 3.85 4.41
N ILE A 58 2.25 2.80 5.06
CA ILE A 58 2.27 2.69 6.54
C ILE A 58 3.70 2.34 6.97
N VAL A 59 4.30 3.19 7.80
CA VAL A 59 5.67 3.03 8.34
C VAL A 59 5.66 2.40 9.73
N SER A 60 4.63 2.71 10.52
CA SER A 60 4.53 2.32 11.93
C SER A 60 3.08 2.19 12.35
N VAL A 61 2.77 1.22 13.22
CA VAL A 61 1.48 1.07 13.91
C VAL A 61 1.76 0.68 15.35
N ILE A 62 1.60 1.62 16.29
CA ILE A 62 1.92 1.44 17.71
C ILE A 62 0.63 1.30 18.51
N LEU A 63 0.52 0.23 19.31
CA LEU A 63 -0.62 -0.02 20.19
C LEU A 63 -0.24 -0.90 21.41
N PRO A 64 -1.02 -0.88 22.50
CA PRO A 64 -0.71 -1.65 23.70
C PRO A 64 -0.89 -3.17 23.51
N ASP A 65 -0.18 -3.93 24.33
CA ASP A 65 -0.41 -5.34 24.58
C ASP A 65 -1.37 -5.56 25.77
N LYS A 66 -1.61 -6.80 26.19
CA LYS A 66 -2.51 -7.12 27.32
C LYS A 66 -2.07 -6.55 28.68
N ASN A 67 -0.82 -6.11 28.79
CA ASN A 67 -0.22 -5.48 29.97
C ASN A 67 -0.02 -3.97 29.80
N GLY A 68 -0.48 -3.37 28.70
CA GLY A 68 -0.32 -1.94 28.40
C GLY A 68 1.03 -1.56 27.77
N LYS A 69 1.90 -2.53 27.44
CA LYS A 69 3.19 -2.24 26.79
C LYS A 69 2.97 -1.93 25.31
N LEU A 70 3.42 -0.76 24.88
CA LEU A 70 3.38 -0.33 23.49
C LEU A 70 4.45 -1.05 22.66
N ALA A 71 4.10 -1.47 21.45
CA ALA A 71 5.05 -1.89 20.44
C ALA A 71 4.53 -1.53 19.05
N ASP A 72 5.45 -1.34 18.11
CA ASP A 72 5.15 -1.19 16.69
C ASP A 72 4.96 -2.57 16.05
N VAL A 73 3.78 -2.81 15.47
CA VAL A 73 3.35 -4.14 14.99
C VAL A 73 3.46 -4.33 13.48
N VAL A 74 4.15 -3.42 12.78
CA VAL A 74 4.44 -3.60 11.34
C VAL A 74 5.94 -3.60 11.06
N LEU A 75 6.41 -4.39 10.10
CA LEU A 75 7.78 -4.29 9.61
C LEU A 75 7.97 -3.00 8.80
N GLY A 76 9.22 -2.55 8.68
CA GLY A 76 9.56 -1.40 7.85
C GLY A 76 10.98 -0.92 8.06
N TYR A 77 11.24 0.33 7.68
CA TYR A 77 12.50 1.04 7.86
C TYR A 77 12.29 2.34 8.63
N ASP A 78 13.38 2.92 9.14
CA ASP A 78 13.35 4.14 9.95
C ASP A 78 13.23 5.41 9.09
N THR A 79 13.75 5.39 7.86
CA THR A 79 13.83 6.58 6.99
C THR A 79 13.17 6.37 5.63
N VAL A 80 12.67 7.45 5.01
CA VAL A 80 12.07 7.39 3.66
C VAL A 80 13.08 6.94 2.60
N LYS A 81 14.36 7.31 2.76
CA LYS A 81 15.44 6.92 1.84
C LYS A 81 15.65 5.40 1.77
N GLU A 82 15.45 4.69 2.88
CA GLU A 82 15.50 3.22 2.88
C GLU A 82 14.34 2.63 2.09
N TYR A 83 13.14 3.21 2.20
CA TYR A 83 11.98 2.79 1.40
C TYR A 83 12.17 3.00 -0.11
N MET A 84 12.95 3.99 -0.56
CA MET A 84 13.26 4.16 -1.98
C MET A 84 14.05 2.99 -2.59
N ASN A 85 14.72 2.20 -1.75
CA ASN A 85 15.45 0.99 -2.17
C ASN A 85 14.68 -0.29 -1.79
N ASP A 86 13.47 -0.15 -1.26
CA ASP A 86 12.66 -1.28 -0.82
C ASP A 86 12.10 -2.06 -2.01
N THR A 87 12.42 -3.35 -2.03
CA THR A 87 11.92 -4.31 -3.03
C THR A 87 10.87 -5.26 -2.43
N ARG A 88 10.49 -5.08 -1.16
CA ARG A 88 9.52 -5.94 -0.45
C ARG A 88 8.15 -5.28 -0.29
N HIS A 89 8.03 -4.02 -0.69
CA HIS A 89 6.82 -3.20 -0.60
C HIS A 89 6.30 -3.03 0.84
N PHE A 90 7.20 -2.97 1.83
CA PHE A 90 6.82 -2.79 3.24
C PHE A 90 5.87 -1.60 3.40
N GLY A 91 4.64 -1.92 3.82
CA GLY A 91 3.61 -0.95 4.16
C GLY A 91 2.93 -0.24 2.98
N ALA A 92 3.32 -0.52 1.74
CA ALA A 92 2.95 0.29 0.59
C ALA A 92 1.53 0.12 0.11
N ILE A 93 1.03 1.12 -0.59
CA ILE A 93 -0.03 0.92 -1.57
C ILE A 93 0.60 0.39 -2.85
N VAL A 94 0.17 -0.80 -3.27
CA VAL A 94 0.56 -1.41 -4.54
C VAL A 94 -0.54 -1.21 -5.59
N GLY A 95 -0.13 -0.96 -6.83
CA GLY A 95 -1.00 -0.57 -7.94
C GLY A 95 -0.18 -0.12 -9.16
N ARG A 96 -0.76 0.11 -10.33
CA ARG A 96 -2.20 0.24 -10.63
C ARG A 96 -3.00 -1.05 -10.48
N VAL A 97 -2.36 -2.21 -10.69
CA VAL A 97 -2.93 -3.54 -10.44
C VAL A 97 -2.03 -4.31 -9.48
N ALA A 98 -2.54 -4.59 -8.28
CA ALA A 98 -1.90 -5.40 -7.27
C ALA A 98 -1.78 -6.87 -7.72
N ASN A 99 -0.77 -7.55 -7.18
CA ASN A 99 -0.39 -8.92 -7.51
C ASN A 99 -0.01 -9.10 -8.99
N ARG A 100 -0.09 -10.33 -9.51
CA ARG A 100 0.51 -10.73 -10.79
C ARG A 100 -0.46 -10.57 -11.96
N ILE A 101 0.06 -10.15 -13.12
CA ILE A 101 -0.57 -10.24 -14.44
C ILE A 101 0.29 -11.14 -15.31
N SER A 102 -0.27 -12.28 -15.71
CA SER A 102 0.43 -13.31 -16.48
C SER A 102 0.91 -12.79 -17.84
N GLY A 103 2.12 -13.20 -18.23
CA GLY A 103 2.73 -12.80 -19.50
C GLY A 103 3.10 -11.32 -19.60
N ALA A 104 2.98 -10.55 -18.51
CA ALA A 104 3.19 -9.10 -18.49
C ALA A 104 2.36 -8.37 -19.58
N GLN A 105 1.14 -8.85 -19.83
CA GLN A 105 0.25 -8.28 -20.84
C GLN A 105 -1.20 -8.67 -20.56
N PHE A 106 -2.13 -7.91 -21.15
CA PHE A 106 -3.54 -8.26 -21.18
C PHE A 106 -4.21 -7.62 -22.40
N THR A 107 -5.38 -8.15 -22.78
CA THR A 107 -6.20 -7.58 -23.86
C THR A 107 -7.41 -6.86 -23.30
N LEU A 108 -7.64 -5.62 -23.70
CA LEU A 108 -8.81 -4.84 -23.32
C LEU A 108 -9.41 -4.18 -24.56
N ASN A 109 -10.71 -4.40 -24.79
CA ASN A 109 -11.43 -3.91 -25.97
C ASN A 109 -10.72 -4.22 -27.30
N GLY A 110 -10.19 -5.44 -27.43
CA GLY A 110 -9.46 -5.90 -28.63
C GLY A 110 -8.03 -5.35 -28.78
N THR A 111 -7.57 -4.48 -27.88
CA THR A 111 -6.20 -3.95 -27.89
C THR A 111 -5.34 -4.72 -26.90
N LEU A 112 -4.18 -5.20 -27.36
CA LEU A 112 -3.16 -5.83 -26.52
C LEU A 112 -2.30 -4.75 -25.85
N TYR A 113 -2.25 -4.76 -24.52
CA TYR A 113 -1.39 -3.91 -23.72
C TYR A 113 -0.23 -4.73 -23.17
N LYS A 114 0.99 -4.27 -23.43
CA LYS A 114 2.22 -4.83 -22.84
C LYS A 114 2.63 -3.99 -21.64
N LEU A 115 2.99 -4.66 -20.57
CA LEU A 115 3.35 -4.08 -19.28
C LEU A 115 4.82 -4.35 -18.98
N ASP A 116 5.33 -3.67 -17.95
CA ASP A 116 6.67 -3.94 -17.44
C ASP A 116 6.76 -5.35 -16.83
N ALA A 117 7.68 -6.17 -17.35
CA ALA A 117 7.85 -7.57 -16.95
C ALA A 117 8.82 -7.69 -15.76
N ASN A 118 8.47 -7.08 -14.62
CA ASN A 118 9.31 -6.99 -13.44
C ASN A 118 9.35 -8.26 -12.56
N GLY A 119 8.59 -9.31 -12.89
CA GLY A 119 8.46 -10.50 -12.06
C GLY A 119 8.80 -11.81 -12.79
N GLY A 120 9.25 -12.82 -12.02
CA GLY A 120 9.42 -14.19 -12.50
C GLY A 120 10.39 -14.32 -13.68
N SER A 121 11.51 -13.59 -13.65
CA SER A 121 12.48 -13.50 -14.76
C SER A 121 11.85 -13.03 -16.07
N GLY A 122 10.92 -12.09 -15.99
CA GLY A 122 10.22 -11.52 -17.15
C GLY A 122 8.93 -12.25 -17.54
N ALA A 123 8.44 -13.19 -16.72
CA ALA A 123 7.25 -13.98 -17.02
C ALA A 123 5.92 -13.28 -16.70
N TYR A 124 5.93 -12.27 -15.84
CA TYR A 124 4.73 -11.55 -15.43
C TYR A 124 5.05 -10.14 -14.93
N THR A 125 4.04 -9.28 -14.92
CA THR A 125 4.06 -8.01 -14.17
C THR A 125 3.58 -8.28 -12.76
N ILE A 126 4.18 -7.66 -11.75
CA ILE A 126 3.74 -7.75 -10.36
C ILE A 126 3.64 -6.36 -9.73
N HIS A 127 2.57 -6.15 -8.95
CA HIS A 127 2.32 -4.92 -8.17
C HIS A 127 2.38 -3.62 -8.99
N GLY A 128 1.97 -3.70 -10.25
CA GLY A 128 1.85 -2.56 -11.16
C GLY A 128 3.13 -2.13 -11.85
N GLY A 129 4.20 -2.95 -11.81
CA GLY A 129 5.44 -2.70 -12.54
C GLY A 129 6.55 -2.08 -11.67
N LYS A 130 7.73 -1.86 -12.25
CA LYS A 130 8.92 -1.37 -11.55
C LYS A 130 8.70 -0.02 -10.88
N ASN A 131 7.99 0.92 -11.52
CA ASN A 131 7.65 2.22 -10.94
C ASN A 131 6.15 2.30 -10.59
N GLY A 132 5.56 1.17 -10.17
CA GLY A 132 4.18 1.13 -9.69
C GLY A 132 3.95 2.04 -8.48
N PHE A 133 2.72 2.07 -7.98
CA PHE A 133 2.23 3.03 -6.98
C PHE A 133 3.00 3.05 -5.66
N SER A 134 3.76 1.99 -5.37
CA SER A 134 4.62 1.88 -4.19
C SER A 134 5.94 2.66 -4.30
N GLN A 135 6.32 3.09 -5.51
CA GLN A 135 7.64 3.69 -5.84
C GLN A 135 7.52 5.15 -6.31
N VAL A 136 6.39 5.79 -6.06
CA VAL A 136 6.11 7.18 -6.47
C VAL A 136 5.79 8.05 -5.27
N ILE A 137 6.02 9.36 -5.41
CA ILE A 137 5.61 10.33 -4.39
C ILE A 137 4.14 10.67 -4.60
N TRP A 138 3.36 10.47 -3.55
CA TRP A 138 1.95 10.87 -3.51
C TRP A 138 1.84 12.28 -2.96
N LYS A 139 0.89 13.04 -3.51
CA LYS A 139 0.57 14.36 -2.98
C LYS A 139 -0.25 14.25 -1.71
N VAL A 140 0.18 14.87 -0.61
CA VAL A 140 -0.67 15.01 0.59
C VAL A 140 -1.75 16.05 0.32
N LYS A 141 -3.02 15.63 0.31
CA LYS A 141 -4.17 16.51 0.10
C LYS A 141 -4.67 17.12 1.39
N LYS A 142 -4.67 16.33 2.47
CA LYS A 142 -5.12 16.76 3.79
C LYS A 142 -4.46 15.90 4.85
N HIS A 143 -4.04 16.51 5.94
CA HIS A 143 -3.53 15.86 7.15
C HIS A 143 -4.18 16.55 8.35
N GLU A 144 -5.07 15.84 9.02
CA GLU A 144 -5.83 16.32 10.17
C GLU A 144 -5.46 15.46 11.37
N THR A 145 -4.71 16.03 12.32
CA THR A 145 -4.23 15.32 13.51
C THR A 145 -5.18 15.44 14.70
N ASN A 146 -6.16 16.34 14.61
CA ASN A 146 -7.04 16.71 15.72
C ASN A 146 -8.45 16.10 15.54
N GLY A 147 -9.21 16.09 16.63
CA GLY A 147 -10.61 15.67 16.63
C GLY A 147 -10.83 14.16 16.83
N PRO A 148 -12.09 13.69 16.72
CA PRO A 148 -12.45 12.32 17.09
C PRO A 148 -11.96 11.27 16.08
N SER A 149 -11.52 11.66 14.88
CA SER A 149 -11.02 10.73 13.87
C SER A 149 -9.89 11.34 13.04
N PRO A 150 -8.66 11.44 13.60
CA PRO A 150 -7.48 11.92 12.87
C PRO A 150 -7.28 11.15 11.56
N PHE A 151 -6.91 11.84 10.48
CA PHE A 151 -6.75 11.23 9.17
C PHE A 151 -5.71 11.93 8.28
N ILE A 152 -5.22 11.20 7.29
CA ILE A 152 -4.42 11.73 6.18
C ILE A 152 -4.96 11.20 4.87
N THR A 153 -5.09 12.08 3.88
CA THR A 153 -5.49 11.74 2.51
C THR A 153 -4.35 12.08 1.56
N LEU A 154 -3.90 11.08 0.81
CA LEU A 154 -2.89 11.17 -0.22
C LEU A 154 -3.51 10.94 -1.59
N SER A 155 -2.99 11.58 -2.64
CA SER A 155 -3.46 11.41 -4.01
C SER A 155 -2.31 11.25 -4.99
N TYR A 156 -2.53 10.45 -6.03
CA TYR A 156 -1.57 10.28 -7.11
C TYR A 156 -2.30 10.30 -8.46
N HIS A 157 -1.72 11.02 -9.42
CA HIS A 157 -2.20 11.06 -10.80
C HIS A 157 -1.27 10.21 -11.66
N SER A 158 -1.73 8.99 -11.94
CA SER A 158 -1.04 8.04 -12.82
C SER A 158 -1.38 8.38 -14.26
N ALA A 159 -0.37 8.64 -15.10
CA ALA A 159 -0.57 9.10 -16.48
C ALA A 159 -1.14 7.98 -17.38
N ASP A 160 -1.66 8.36 -18.55
CA ASP A 160 -1.98 7.40 -19.62
C ASP A 160 -0.67 6.74 -20.11
N GLY A 161 -0.64 5.42 -20.17
CA GLY A 161 0.54 4.64 -20.57
C GLY A 161 1.55 4.37 -19.45
N GLU A 162 1.33 4.89 -18.23
CA GLU A 162 2.23 4.64 -17.11
C GLU A 162 2.33 3.13 -16.80
N GLU A 163 3.56 2.61 -16.76
CA GLU A 163 3.88 1.17 -16.63
C GLU A 163 3.18 0.29 -17.70
N GLY A 164 2.75 0.87 -18.82
CA GLY A 164 2.05 0.21 -19.91
C GLY A 164 0.53 0.16 -19.78
N PHE A 165 -0.06 0.66 -18.69
CA PHE A 165 -1.51 0.64 -18.49
C PHE A 165 -2.22 1.78 -19.26
N PRO A 166 -3.34 1.49 -19.96
CA PRO A 166 -4.09 2.53 -20.66
C PRO A 166 -4.82 3.47 -19.69
N GLY A 167 -5.01 4.71 -20.11
CA GLY A 167 -5.82 5.71 -19.43
C GLY A 167 -5.13 6.34 -18.22
N ALA A 168 -5.40 7.62 -18.01
CA ALA A 168 -4.99 8.31 -16.80
C ALA A 168 -5.90 7.91 -15.63
N VAL A 169 -5.31 7.69 -14.46
CA VAL A 169 -6.02 7.33 -13.22
C VAL A 169 -5.69 8.31 -12.12
N LEU A 170 -6.72 8.90 -11.53
CA LEU A 170 -6.59 9.63 -10.27
C LEU A 170 -6.90 8.70 -9.10
N ALA A 171 -5.89 8.36 -8.32
CA ALA A 171 -6.00 7.54 -7.13
C ALA A 171 -5.95 8.40 -5.85
N SER A 172 -6.65 7.96 -4.81
CA SER A 172 -6.69 8.59 -3.50
C SER A 172 -6.71 7.54 -2.40
N ILE A 173 -5.88 7.75 -1.37
CA ILE A 173 -5.73 6.86 -0.21
C ILE A 173 -5.97 7.68 1.05
N THR A 174 -6.88 7.23 1.90
CA THR A 174 -7.15 7.86 3.19
C THR A 174 -6.92 6.87 4.32
N TYR A 175 -6.02 7.21 5.23
CA TYR A 175 -5.82 6.51 6.50
C TYR A 175 -6.53 7.28 7.60
N THR A 176 -7.35 6.60 8.40
CA THR A 176 -8.13 7.23 9.47
C THR A 176 -8.06 6.41 10.75
N LEU A 177 -7.80 7.08 11.87
CA LEU A 177 -7.88 6.49 13.20
C LEU A 177 -9.26 6.72 13.81
N SER A 178 -9.77 5.74 14.55
CA SER A 178 -10.99 5.85 15.35
C SER A 178 -10.87 5.02 16.63
N GLU A 179 -11.70 5.31 17.61
CA GLU A 179 -11.66 4.63 18.92
C GLU A 179 -12.29 3.22 18.91
N PRO A 180 -11.85 2.33 19.80
CA PRO A 180 -10.67 2.45 20.66
C PRO A 180 -9.34 2.19 19.91
N TYR A 181 -9.31 1.25 18.96
CA TYR A 181 -8.12 0.92 18.16
C TYR A 181 -8.52 0.52 16.74
N LYS A 182 -9.03 1.46 15.96
CA LYS A 182 -9.49 1.21 14.59
C LYS A 182 -8.67 2.00 13.59
N LEU A 183 -8.08 1.30 12.63
CA LEU A 183 -7.42 1.87 11.46
C LEU A 183 -8.23 1.54 10.22
N SER A 184 -8.84 2.57 9.64
CA SER A 184 -9.51 2.47 8.34
C SER A 184 -8.56 2.87 7.21
N VAL A 185 -8.60 2.11 6.12
CA VAL A 185 -7.91 2.45 4.86
C VAL A 185 -8.98 2.55 3.78
N THR A 186 -9.13 3.73 3.19
CA THR A 186 -10.03 3.95 2.05
C THR A 186 -9.20 4.20 0.81
N MET A 187 -9.39 3.36 -0.20
CA MET A 187 -8.71 3.44 -1.49
C MET A 187 -9.74 3.72 -2.56
N LYS A 188 -9.58 4.84 -3.26
CA LYS A 188 -10.44 5.21 -4.38
C LYS A 188 -9.61 5.47 -5.62
N ALA A 189 -10.17 5.15 -6.78
CA ALA A 189 -9.56 5.49 -8.06
C ALA A 189 -10.62 5.83 -9.10
N LYS A 190 -10.27 6.74 -10.02
CA LYS A 190 -11.11 7.12 -11.16
C LYS A 190 -10.30 7.03 -12.44
N ALA A 191 -10.80 6.27 -13.40
CA ALA A 191 -10.35 6.34 -14.77
C ALA A 191 -10.83 7.68 -15.37
N LEU A 192 -9.91 8.50 -15.87
CA LEU A 192 -10.23 9.87 -16.30
C LEU A 192 -10.64 9.94 -17.77
N ASN A 193 -10.03 9.12 -18.63
CA ASN A 193 -10.17 9.26 -20.07
C ASN A 193 -10.35 7.92 -20.82
N LYS A 194 -9.78 6.81 -20.35
CA LYS A 194 -9.91 5.49 -20.97
C LYS A 194 -10.25 4.43 -19.93
N THR A 195 -10.97 3.40 -20.35
CA THR A 195 -11.18 2.20 -19.55
C THR A 195 -9.85 1.53 -19.23
N THR A 196 -9.68 1.10 -17.97
CA THR A 196 -8.40 0.55 -17.48
C THR A 196 -8.61 -0.40 -16.31
N PRO A 197 -7.75 -1.42 -16.11
CA PRO A 197 -7.80 -2.20 -14.88
C PRO A 197 -7.29 -1.39 -13.68
N VAL A 198 -7.96 -1.53 -12.53
CA VAL A 198 -7.49 -1.02 -11.24
C VAL A 198 -7.73 -2.07 -10.16
N ASN A 199 -6.66 -2.38 -9.42
CA ASN A 199 -6.71 -3.22 -8.23
C ASN A 199 -5.68 -2.68 -7.24
N LEU A 200 -6.13 -2.04 -6.16
CA LEU A 200 -5.24 -1.47 -5.15
C LEU A 200 -5.23 -2.35 -3.90
N ALA A 201 -4.05 -2.55 -3.32
CA ALA A 201 -3.90 -3.27 -2.07
C ALA A 201 -2.91 -2.56 -1.13
N GLN A 202 -3.09 -2.76 0.18
CA GLN A 202 -2.19 -2.27 1.21
C GLN A 202 -1.31 -3.41 1.70
N HIS A 203 0.01 -3.25 1.57
CA HIS A 203 1.01 -4.31 1.71
C HIS A 203 1.78 -4.23 3.04
N SER A 204 1.08 -3.98 4.16
CA SER A 204 1.70 -4.06 5.49
C SER A 204 2.09 -5.49 5.85
N TYR A 205 3.23 -5.60 6.51
CA TYR A 205 3.73 -6.84 7.08
C TYR A 205 3.50 -6.78 8.59
N TRP A 206 2.52 -7.51 9.08
CA TRP A 206 2.03 -7.49 10.45
C TRP A 206 2.76 -8.52 11.32
N ASN A 207 3.27 -8.07 12.47
CA ASN A 207 3.72 -8.92 13.57
C ASN A 207 3.12 -8.39 14.88
N LEU A 208 2.10 -9.06 15.40
CA LEU A 208 1.37 -8.61 16.58
C LEU A 208 2.15 -8.79 17.89
N GLY A 209 3.29 -9.50 17.88
CA GLY A 209 4.25 -9.48 18.98
C GLY A 209 5.07 -8.18 19.03
N GLY A 210 5.23 -7.51 17.88
CA GLY A 210 6.13 -6.38 17.64
C GLY A 210 7.05 -6.71 16.47
N HIS A 211 7.46 -5.70 15.68
CA HIS A 211 8.29 -5.94 14.48
C HIS A 211 9.63 -6.62 14.77
N ASP A 212 10.13 -6.50 16.00
CA ASP A 212 11.39 -7.04 16.51
C ASP A 212 11.19 -8.32 17.34
N SER A 213 10.00 -8.90 17.32
CA SER A 213 9.63 -10.02 18.21
C SER A 213 9.95 -11.42 17.67
N GLY A 214 10.54 -11.51 16.47
CA GLY A 214 10.86 -12.77 15.80
C GLY A 214 9.85 -13.14 14.73
N ASP A 215 9.54 -14.43 14.61
CA ASP A 215 8.61 -14.96 13.61
C ASP A 215 7.14 -14.98 14.08
N ILE A 216 6.22 -15.10 13.11
CA ILE A 216 4.76 -15.22 13.34
C ILE A 216 4.27 -16.67 13.41
N LEU A 217 5.16 -17.67 13.46
CA LEU A 217 4.72 -19.07 13.32
C LEU A 217 3.85 -19.53 14.50
N SER A 218 4.02 -18.94 15.68
CA SER A 218 3.17 -19.20 16.85
C SER A 218 1.84 -18.43 16.86
N ASP A 219 1.60 -17.53 15.90
CA ASP A 219 0.36 -16.77 15.84
C ASP A 219 -0.79 -17.67 15.38
N GLU A 220 -1.99 -17.39 15.91
CA GLU A 220 -3.23 -18.00 15.45
C GLU A 220 -3.86 -17.15 14.35
N LEU A 221 -4.24 -17.80 13.26
CA LEU A 221 -4.93 -17.21 12.12
C LEU A 221 -6.29 -17.85 11.93
N GLN A 222 -7.30 -17.03 11.66
CA GLN A 222 -8.59 -17.44 11.12
C GLN A 222 -8.89 -16.64 9.86
N MET A 223 -9.38 -17.29 8.81
CA MET A 223 -9.77 -16.70 7.53
C MET A 223 -11.26 -16.96 7.28
N PHE A 224 -12.01 -15.91 6.94
CA PHE A 224 -13.42 -16.02 6.55
C PHE A 224 -13.54 -16.25 5.03
N ALA A 225 -12.87 -17.31 4.56
CA ALA A 225 -12.73 -17.64 3.15
C ALA A 225 -12.68 -19.18 2.99
N SER A 226 -13.70 -19.76 2.34
CA SER A 226 -13.80 -21.22 2.14
C SER A 226 -13.12 -21.73 0.88
N HIS A 227 -12.58 -20.83 0.05
CA HIS A 227 -11.91 -21.15 -1.20
C HIS A 227 -10.65 -20.31 -1.40
N ILE A 228 -9.76 -20.80 -2.25
CA ILE A 228 -8.59 -20.08 -2.77
C ILE A 228 -8.63 -20.08 -4.30
N THR A 229 -7.92 -19.15 -4.93
CA THR A 229 -7.62 -19.22 -6.36
C THR A 229 -6.38 -20.08 -6.55
N ALA A 230 -6.51 -21.27 -7.14
CA ALA A 230 -5.39 -22.17 -7.37
C ALA A 230 -4.33 -21.53 -8.28
N VAL A 231 -3.06 -21.84 -8.05
CA VAL A 231 -1.93 -21.25 -8.77
C VAL A 231 -1.01 -22.31 -9.39
N ASP A 232 -0.33 -21.93 -10.47
CA ASP A 232 0.72 -22.73 -11.08
C ASP A 232 2.06 -22.60 -10.32
N LYS A 233 3.12 -23.24 -10.85
CA LYS A 233 4.48 -23.21 -10.26
C LYS A 233 5.12 -21.82 -10.24
N LYS A 234 4.60 -20.86 -11.00
CA LYS A 234 5.03 -19.44 -11.03
C LYS A 234 4.15 -18.55 -10.15
N LEU A 235 3.22 -19.16 -9.39
CA LEU A 235 2.24 -18.48 -8.56
C LEU A 235 1.24 -17.64 -9.37
N ILE A 236 1.02 -18.00 -10.64
CA ILE A 236 -0.02 -17.40 -11.48
C ILE A 236 -1.32 -18.19 -11.28
N PRO A 237 -2.45 -17.52 -11.02
CA PRO A 237 -3.73 -18.22 -10.91
C PRO A 237 -4.06 -19.02 -12.16
N THR A 238 -4.53 -20.26 -11.98
CA THR A 238 -4.96 -21.11 -13.10
C THR A 238 -6.34 -20.69 -13.64
N GLY A 239 -7.11 -19.96 -12.82
CA GLY A 239 -8.53 -19.69 -13.04
C GLY A 239 -9.44 -20.58 -12.19
N GLU A 240 -8.92 -21.64 -11.58
CA GLU A 240 -9.70 -22.52 -10.71
C GLU A 240 -9.90 -21.91 -9.32
N ILE A 241 -11.10 -22.08 -8.78
CA ILE A 241 -11.45 -21.75 -7.41
C ILE A 241 -11.67 -23.07 -6.68
N VAL A 242 -10.83 -23.37 -5.69
CA VAL A 242 -10.80 -24.66 -5.00
C VAL A 242 -11.07 -24.49 -3.52
N SER A 243 -11.76 -25.47 -2.91
CA SER A 243 -12.07 -25.43 -1.49
C SER A 243 -10.80 -25.54 -0.65
N VAL A 244 -10.77 -24.83 0.48
CA VAL A 244 -9.69 -24.96 1.48
C VAL A 244 -9.89 -26.15 2.40
N LYS A 245 -11.11 -26.71 2.47
CA LYS A 245 -11.47 -27.74 3.44
C LYS A 245 -10.56 -28.96 3.32
N GLU A 246 -10.08 -29.47 4.45
CA GLU A 246 -9.21 -30.65 4.51
C GLU A 246 -7.88 -30.45 3.73
N THR A 247 -7.42 -29.20 3.62
CA THR A 247 -6.12 -28.85 3.04
C THR A 247 -5.30 -28.02 4.03
N PRO A 248 -3.98 -27.84 3.81
CA PRO A 248 -3.16 -26.93 4.61
C PRO A 248 -3.57 -25.46 4.48
N TYR A 249 -4.51 -25.12 3.61
CA TYR A 249 -5.07 -23.78 3.48
C TYR A 249 -6.29 -23.55 4.40
N ASP A 250 -6.74 -24.55 5.16
CA ASP A 250 -7.96 -24.49 5.99
C ASP A 250 -7.77 -23.68 7.28
N PHE A 251 -8.02 -22.37 7.18
CA PHE A 251 -8.11 -21.46 8.34
C PHE A 251 -9.55 -21.07 8.66
N LEU A 252 -10.56 -21.89 8.31
CA LEU A 252 -11.97 -21.57 8.61
C LEU A 252 -12.21 -21.43 10.12
N LEU A 253 -11.47 -22.21 10.91
CA LEU A 253 -11.35 -22.09 12.36
C LEU A 253 -9.97 -21.53 12.71
N PRO A 254 -9.80 -20.88 13.88
CA PRO A 254 -8.49 -20.42 14.33
C PRO A 254 -7.47 -21.57 14.39
N GLN A 255 -6.33 -21.41 13.73
CA GLN A 255 -5.22 -22.36 13.75
C GLN A 255 -3.87 -21.67 13.87
N VAL A 256 -2.91 -22.33 14.53
CA VAL A 256 -1.52 -21.87 14.62
C VAL A 256 -0.83 -22.03 13.28
N ILE A 257 -0.19 -20.97 12.79
CA ILE A 257 0.40 -20.91 11.44
C ILE A 257 1.50 -21.97 11.22
N LYS A 258 2.27 -22.32 12.26
CA LYS A 258 3.43 -23.22 12.19
C LYS A 258 3.16 -24.59 11.56
N THR A 259 2.03 -25.21 11.92
CA THR A 259 1.77 -26.61 11.53
C THR A 259 1.39 -26.70 10.06
N PRO A 260 0.37 -25.96 9.58
CA PRO A 260 -0.09 -26.07 8.19
C PRO A 260 0.96 -25.64 7.15
N ILE A 261 1.87 -24.70 7.48
CA ILE A 261 2.96 -24.30 6.56
C ILE A 261 3.80 -25.48 6.06
N LYS A 262 4.05 -26.48 6.91
CA LYS A 262 4.92 -27.63 6.57
C LYS A 262 4.26 -28.60 5.59
N GLU A 263 2.95 -28.55 5.48
CA GLU A 263 2.14 -29.45 4.67
C GLU A 263 1.82 -28.85 3.30
N LEU A 264 2.23 -27.59 3.06
CA LEU A 264 1.97 -26.91 1.80
C LEU A 264 2.54 -27.67 0.59
N PRO A 265 1.77 -27.75 -0.51
CA PRO A 265 2.19 -28.51 -1.68
C PRO A 265 3.39 -27.88 -2.39
N ASN A 266 3.99 -28.65 -3.31
CA ASN A 266 5.00 -28.18 -4.26
C ASN A 266 6.27 -27.57 -3.61
N GLY A 267 6.60 -27.96 -2.38
CA GLY A 267 7.78 -27.46 -1.67
C GLY A 267 7.70 -25.97 -1.34
N SER A 268 6.47 -25.44 -1.18
CA SER A 268 6.29 -24.03 -0.83
C SER A 268 7.02 -23.70 0.48
N LYS A 269 7.64 -22.52 0.51
CA LYS A 269 8.32 -22.01 1.71
C LYS A 269 7.34 -21.36 2.70
N GLY A 270 6.06 -21.24 2.37
CA GLY A 270 5.02 -20.65 3.20
C GLY A 270 3.84 -20.19 2.36
N TYR A 271 2.92 -19.43 2.94
CA TYR A 271 1.76 -18.95 2.19
C TYR A 271 2.16 -17.80 1.26
N ASP A 272 1.68 -17.86 0.03
CA ASP A 272 1.61 -16.77 -0.96
C ASP A 272 0.40 -17.10 -1.85
N ILE A 273 -0.81 -16.94 -1.31
CA ILE A 273 -2.04 -17.41 -1.95
C ILE A 273 -3.19 -16.45 -1.72
N ASN A 274 -4.05 -16.28 -2.74
CA ASN A 274 -5.27 -15.49 -2.64
C ASN A 274 -6.42 -16.36 -2.15
N TYR A 275 -7.01 -15.95 -1.02
CA TYR A 275 -8.25 -16.49 -0.47
C TYR A 275 -9.45 -15.72 -1.03
N VAL A 276 -10.52 -16.46 -1.33
CA VAL A 276 -11.80 -15.90 -1.80
C VAL A 276 -12.67 -15.57 -0.59
N ILE A 277 -12.89 -14.28 -0.33
CA ILE A 277 -13.63 -13.80 0.85
C ILE A 277 -15.10 -14.24 0.74
N ASN A 278 -15.65 -14.86 1.79
CA ASN A 278 -17.02 -15.36 1.75
C ASN A 278 -18.05 -14.22 1.58
N GLY A 279 -18.95 -14.35 0.60
CA GLY A 279 -20.04 -13.41 0.35
C GLY A 279 -19.62 -12.05 -0.20
N TYR A 280 -18.46 -11.99 -0.85
CA TYR A 280 -17.89 -10.78 -1.44
C TYR A 280 -18.77 -10.15 -2.53
N GLU A 281 -19.63 -10.93 -3.16
CA GLU A 281 -20.52 -10.52 -4.26
C GLU A 281 -21.45 -9.38 -3.83
N SER A 282 -21.77 -9.30 -2.53
CA SER A 282 -22.57 -8.22 -1.96
C SER A 282 -21.88 -6.85 -1.99
N LYS A 283 -20.55 -6.79 -2.19
CA LYS A 283 -19.70 -5.58 -2.16
C LYS A 283 -19.79 -4.79 -0.85
N LYS A 284 -20.37 -5.37 0.20
CA LYS A 284 -20.43 -4.81 1.55
C LYS A 284 -19.16 -5.20 2.31
N MET A 285 -18.83 -4.45 3.36
CA MET A 285 -17.77 -4.84 4.29
C MET A 285 -18.10 -6.21 4.90
N LYS A 286 -17.16 -7.15 4.80
CA LYS A 286 -17.20 -8.50 5.39
C LYS A 286 -16.00 -8.71 6.30
N PRO A 287 -16.13 -9.53 7.35
CA PRO A 287 -14.97 -10.08 8.04
C PRO A 287 -14.08 -10.83 7.04
N VAL A 288 -12.76 -10.65 7.15
CA VAL A 288 -11.75 -11.23 6.26
C VAL A 288 -10.86 -12.18 7.04
N ALA A 289 -10.28 -11.71 8.13
CA ALA A 289 -9.35 -12.49 8.93
C ALA A 289 -9.32 -12.05 10.40
N VAL A 290 -8.88 -12.95 11.27
CA VAL A 290 -8.47 -12.65 12.65
C VAL A 290 -7.07 -13.20 12.86
N VAL A 291 -6.17 -12.35 13.36
CA VAL A 291 -4.82 -12.75 13.79
C VAL A 291 -4.72 -12.53 15.29
N TYR A 292 -4.13 -13.48 16.01
CA TYR A 292 -3.92 -13.40 17.44
C TYR A 292 -2.52 -13.85 17.82
N ASN A 293 -1.79 -12.99 18.53
CA ASN A 293 -0.51 -13.34 19.14
C ASN A 293 -0.73 -13.57 20.64
N LYS A 294 -0.54 -14.81 21.09
CA LYS A 294 -0.79 -15.20 22.49
C LYS A 294 0.10 -14.48 23.50
N LYS A 295 1.37 -14.26 23.13
CA LYS A 295 2.38 -13.65 24.01
C LYS A 295 2.01 -12.20 24.35
N SER A 296 1.73 -11.37 23.34
CA SER A 296 1.30 -9.98 23.55
C SER A 296 -0.18 -9.89 23.94
N GLY A 297 -0.98 -10.89 23.60
CA GLY A 297 -2.44 -10.83 23.74
C GLY A 297 -3.12 -9.95 22.70
N ARG A 298 -2.38 -9.35 21.75
CA ARG A 298 -2.96 -8.50 20.69
C ARG A 298 -3.72 -9.36 19.69
N VAL A 299 -4.88 -8.83 19.31
CA VAL A 299 -5.76 -9.37 18.27
C VAL A 299 -5.92 -8.31 17.19
N MET A 300 -5.82 -8.71 15.93
CA MET A 300 -6.19 -7.89 14.78
C MET A 300 -7.34 -8.57 14.04
N LYS A 301 -8.46 -7.88 13.90
CA LYS A 301 -9.57 -8.28 13.01
C LYS A 301 -9.53 -7.41 11.77
N LEU A 302 -9.51 -8.03 10.60
CA LEU A 302 -9.59 -7.35 9.31
C LEU A 302 -10.98 -7.54 8.71
N SER A 303 -11.58 -6.44 8.26
CA SER A 303 -12.78 -6.44 7.42
C SER A 303 -12.54 -5.66 6.13
N SER A 304 -13.16 -6.06 5.03
CA SER A 304 -13.04 -5.39 3.73
C SER A 304 -14.25 -5.63 2.83
N ASN A 305 -14.43 -4.79 1.80
CA ASN A 305 -15.39 -5.00 0.72
C ASN A 305 -14.75 -5.65 -0.54
N ALA A 306 -13.47 -6.00 -0.49
CA ALA A 306 -12.75 -6.65 -1.60
C ALA A 306 -13.22 -8.09 -1.83
N PRO A 307 -13.04 -8.63 -3.05
CA PRO A 307 -13.37 -10.02 -3.35
C PRO A 307 -12.40 -11.04 -2.74
N GLY A 308 -11.12 -10.70 -2.66
CA GLY A 308 -10.09 -11.62 -2.17
C GLY A 308 -9.15 -10.98 -1.16
N VAL A 309 -8.32 -11.82 -0.55
CA VAL A 309 -7.22 -11.42 0.32
C VAL A 309 -6.00 -12.28 0.05
N GLN A 310 -4.85 -11.66 -0.24
CA GLN A 310 -3.58 -12.36 -0.30
C GLN A 310 -3.09 -12.63 1.11
N LEU A 311 -2.83 -13.90 1.44
CA LEU A 311 -2.01 -14.27 2.58
C LEU A 311 -0.58 -14.51 2.10
N TYR A 312 0.35 -13.69 2.60
CA TYR A 312 1.78 -13.89 2.39
C TYR A 312 2.52 -13.92 3.72
N THR A 313 3.23 -15.00 4.03
CA THR A 313 3.92 -15.17 5.33
C THR A 313 5.39 -14.74 5.31
N GLY A 314 5.77 -13.77 4.47
CA GLY A 314 7.13 -13.22 4.48
C GLY A 314 8.22 -14.22 4.09
N ASN A 315 7.87 -15.23 3.28
CA ASN A 315 8.69 -16.42 3.02
C ASN A 315 10.08 -16.11 2.44
N ASN A 316 10.20 -15.01 1.70
CA ASN A 316 11.41 -14.61 0.99
C ASN A 316 12.15 -13.44 1.67
N ILE A 317 11.74 -13.06 2.89
CA ILE A 317 12.52 -12.13 3.70
C ILE A 317 13.79 -12.87 4.13
N ASN A 318 14.94 -12.26 3.87
CA ASN A 318 16.24 -12.84 4.18
C ASN A 318 17.22 -11.72 4.49
N ASN A 319 17.69 -11.65 5.73
CA ASN A 319 18.69 -10.68 6.19
C ASN A 319 18.37 -9.21 5.84
N VAL A 320 17.11 -8.79 6.01
CA VAL A 320 16.71 -7.40 5.75
C VAL A 320 16.88 -6.58 7.02
N LYS A 321 17.77 -5.59 7.00
CA LYS A 321 17.92 -4.63 8.11
C LYS A 321 16.73 -3.67 8.12
N GLY A 322 15.89 -3.79 9.14
CA GLY A 322 14.73 -2.95 9.36
C GLY A 322 14.91 -1.92 10.47
N LYS A 323 13.77 -1.48 11.02
CA LYS A 323 13.69 -0.49 12.10
C LYS A 323 14.57 -0.83 13.30
N GLY A 324 15.25 0.18 13.84
CA GLY A 324 16.15 0.03 14.99
C GLY A 324 17.34 -0.88 14.72
N GLY A 325 17.64 -1.20 13.45
CA GLY A 325 18.69 -2.13 13.06
C GLY A 325 18.35 -3.61 13.23
N TYR A 326 17.12 -3.97 13.59
CA TYR A 326 16.70 -5.36 13.70
C TYR A 326 16.77 -6.07 12.33
N ILE A 327 17.23 -7.32 12.31
CA ILE A 327 17.35 -8.10 11.07
C ILE A 327 16.11 -8.97 10.89
N TYR A 328 15.25 -8.60 9.94
CA TYR A 328 14.09 -9.41 9.57
C TYR A 328 14.52 -10.64 8.76
N GLN A 329 13.91 -11.78 9.10
CA GLN A 329 14.11 -13.07 8.46
C GLN A 329 12.77 -13.61 7.92
N ALA A 330 12.81 -14.78 7.28
CA ALA A 330 11.61 -15.47 6.84
C ALA A 330 10.61 -15.60 8.00
N TYR A 331 9.32 -15.42 7.69
CA TYR A 331 8.22 -15.45 8.67
C TYR A 331 8.25 -14.36 9.72
N ALA A 332 9.06 -13.30 9.58
CA ALA A 332 9.05 -12.18 10.54
C ALA A 332 7.69 -11.48 10.66
N ALA A 333 6.82 -11.63 9.67
CA ALA A 333 5.48 -11.05 9.63
C ALA A 333 4.62 -11.71 8.55
N LEU A 334 3.31 -11.44 8.59
CA LEU A 334 2.37 -11.82 7.53
C LEU A 334 1.72 -10.59 6.87
N CYS A 335 1.35 -10.70 5.60
CA CYS A 335 0.52 -9.74 4.88
C CYS A 335 -0.89 -10.28 4.71
N LEU A 336 -1.88 -9.39 4.80
CA LEU A 336 -3.29 -9.64 4.50
C LEU A 336 -3.76 -8.56 3.52
N GLU A 337 -3.40 -8.73 2.26
CA GLU A 337 -3.66 -7.75 1.21
C GLU A 337 -5.06 -7.99 0.65
N THR A 338 -6.08 -7.30 1.14
CA THR A 338 -7.39 -7.36 0.50
C THR A 338 -7.27 -6.78 -0.91
N GLN A 339 -7.87 -7.43 -1.90
CA GLN A 339 -7.64 -7.13 -3.31
C GLN A 339 -8.70 -7.76 -4.21
N GLY A 340 -8.71 -7.36 -5.48
CA GLY A 340 -9.21 -8.16 -6.59
C GLY A 340 -8.38 -9.45 -6.77
N PHE A 341 -8.98 -10.52 -7.31
CA PHE A 341 -8.23 -11.76 -7.56
C PHE A 341 -7.03 -11.52 -8.48
N PRO A 342 -5.86 -12.13 -8.22
CA PRO A 342 -4.72 -11.97 -9.11
C PRO A 342 -5.06 -12.43 -10.54
N ASP A 343 -4.41 -11.83 -11.53
CA ASP A 343 -4.59 -12.15 -12.95
C ASP A 343 -6.02 -12.01 -13.50
N SER A 344 -6.98 -11.38 -12.79
CA SER A 344 -8.37 -11.19 -13.26
C SER A 344 -8.49 -10.61 -14.68
N VAL A 345 -7.54 -9.79 -15.12
CA VAL A 345 -7.52 -9.23 -16.49
C VAL A 345 -7.36 -10.29 -17.58
N ASN A 346 -6.81 -11.46 -17.24
CA ASN A 346 -6.63 -12.61 -18.12
C ASN A 346 -7.49 -13.82 -17.69
N ARG A 347 -8.32 -13.68 -16.64
CA ARG A 347 -9.20 -14.72 -16.10
C ARG A 347 -10.66 -14.26 -16.17
N PRO A 348 -11.37 -14.49 -17.29
CA PRO A 348 -12.72 -13.96 -17.49
C PRO A 348 -13.76 -14.51 -16.51
N ASN A 349 -13.48 -15.64 -15.84
CA ASN A 349 -14.33 -16.20 -14.80
C ASN A 349 -14.13 -15.56 -13.42
N PHE A 350 -13.13 -14.69 -13.24
CA PHE A 350 -12.91 -13.94 -12.00
C PHE A 350 -13.67 -12.62 -12.01
N PRO A 351 -13.93 -12.02 -10.82
CA PRO A 351 -14.52 -10.68 -10.74
C PRO A 351 -13.68 -9.66 -11.52
N SER A 352 -14.36 -8.85 -12.31
CA SER A 352 -13.73 -7.82 -13.13
C SER A 352 -13.04 -6.75 -12.28
N GLN A 353 -11.86 -6.33 -12.72
CA GLN A 353 -11.09 -5.21 -12.17
C GLN A 353 -11.12 -3.98 -13.09
N ILE A 354 -11.97 -4.00 -14.11
CA ILE A 354 -12.01 -2.96 -15.14
C ILE A 354 -12.83 -1.76 -14.64
N VAL A 355 -12.22 -0.58 -14.67
CA VAL A 355 -12.85 0.70 -14.34
C VAL A 355 -13.05 1.52 -15.61
N THR A 356 -14.29 1.94 -15.85
CA THR A 356 -14.64 2.82 -16.98
C THR A 356 -14.71 4.28 -16.52
N PRO A 357 -14.47 5.26 -17.42
CA PRO A 357 -14.70 6.66 -17.12
C PRO A 357 -16.12 6.91 -16.60
N GLY A 358 -16.24 7.78 -15.59
CA GLY A 358 -17.49 8.07 -14.90
C GLY A 358 -17.86 7.09 -13.78
N LYS A 359 -17.14 5.98 -13.61
CA LYS A 359 -17.25 5.09 -12.45
C LYS A 359 -16.10 5.31 -11.48
N THR A 360 -16.35 5.05 -10.20
CA THR A 360 -15.34 5.14 -9.14
C THR A 360 -15.04 3.73 -8.64
N TYR A 361 -13.76 3.36 -8.61
CA TYR A 361 -13.28 2.21 -7.86
C TYR A 361 -13.25 2.57 -6.38
N GLU A 362 -13.78 1.69 -5.54
CA GLU A 362 -13.82 1.89 -4.09
C GLU A 362 -13.46 0.60 -3.36
N HIS A 363 -12.43 0.67 -2.54
CA HIS A 363 -11.95 -0.42 -1.73
C HIS A 363 -11.72 0.10 -0.31
N TYR A 364 -12.38 -0.54 0.65
CA TYR A 364 -12.38 -0.19 2.06
C TYR A 364 -11.77 -1.32 2.87
N MET A 365 -10.90 -0.97 3.81
CA MET A 365 -10.34 -1.88 4.81
C MET A 365 -10.58 -1.30 6.20
N LEU A 366 -10.87 -2.17 7.16
CA LEU A 366 -10.94 -1.82 8.57
C LEU A 366 -10.15 -2.84 9.38
N HIS A 367 -9.06 -2.36 9.99
CA HIS A 367 -8.33 -3.09 11.01
C HIS A 367 -8.89 -2.69 12.37
N THR A 368 -9.45 -3.64 13.11
CA THR A 368 -9.88 -3.45 14.49
C THR A 368 -8.95 -4.23 15.40
N PHE A 369 -8.22 -3.51 16.24
CA PHE A 369 -7.33 -4.12 17.23
C PHE A 369 -8.02 -4.22 18.58
N SER A 370 -7.62 -5.23 19.35
CA SER A 370 -8.01 -5.40 20.75
C SER A 370 -6.96 -6.23 21.49
N THR A 371 -7.10 -6.36 22.80
CA THR A 371 -6.30 -7.26 23.61
C THR A 371 -7.18 -8.32 24.26
N LYS A 372 -6.66 -9.55 24.38
CA LYS A 372 -7.22 -10.61 25.22
C LYS A 372 -6.33 -10.76 26.45
N LYS A 373 -6.94 -10.75 27.63
CA LYS A 373 -6.31 -11.23 28.86
C LYS A 373 -6.61 -12.73 28.94
N ASP A 374 -5.56 -13.52 29.17
CA ASP A 374 -5.72 -14.96 29.41
C ASP A 374 -6.41 -15.22 30.75
#